data_AF-A0A4Y7TDU5-F1
#
_entry.id   AF-A0A4Y7TDU5-F1
#
_cell.length_a   1.000
_cell.length_b   1.000
_cell.length_c   1.000
_cell.angle_alpha   90.00
_cell.angle_beta   90.00
_cell.angle_gamma   90.00
#
_symmetry.space_group_name_H-M   'P 1'
#
loop_
_entity.id
_entity.type
_entity.pdbx_description
1 polymer ?
#
loop_
_entity_poly.entity_id
_entity_poly.type
_entity_poly.pdbx_seq_one_letter_code
_entity_poly.pdbx_strand_id
1 'polypeptide(L)'
;LTCALSTLVSAIVPPGASTPLFYLVATAPDSAGVNFLPIRLSGGADPYSILNTGQPPAKFYFYQGQLLALDPNPQFHNRGFVNTKLAGGTCTTYGEFGVIGGTNTNKCASYGTFGLSSNQENSQLGAKLVFHWTGGFYVCGATKIESDKHTRVYYKVNAADGPGGCSPIELYTVPVIQ
;
A
#
# COMPACT_ATOMS: atom_id res chain seq x y z
N LEU A 1 19.95 -20.29 37.50
CA LEU A 1 18.93 -20.32 36.42
C LEU A 1 18.45 -18.89 36.21
N THR A 2 18.81 -18.26 35.09
CA THR A 2 18.30 -16.94 34.70
C THR A 2 16.98 -17.15 33.97
N CYS A 3 15.86 -16.79 34.61
CA CYS A 3 14.56 -16.70 33.94
C CYS A 3 14.61 -15.54 32.95
N ALA A 4 14.75 -15.84 31.66
CA ALA A 4 14.53 -14.85 30.62
C ALA A 4 13.03 -14.49 30.63
N LEU A 5 12.70 -13.25 31.01
CA LEU A 5 11.38 -12.70 30.81
C LEU A 5 11.10 -12.69 29.30
N SER A 6 10.23 -13.59 28.86
CA SER A 6 9.66 -13.53 27.51
C SER A 6 8.81 -12.27 27.45
N THR A 7 9.29 -11.24 26.73
CA THR A 7 8.51 -10.04 26.47
C THR A 7 7.31 -10.45 25.61
N LEU A 8 6.10 -10.27 26.15
CA LEU A 8 4.86 -10.48 25.43
C LEU A 8 4.77 -9.46 24.30
N VAL A 9 5.12 -9.87 23.08
CA VAL A 9 4.95 -9.07 21.87
C VAL A 9 3.48 -9.11 21.48
N SER A 10 2.81 -7.96 21.43
CA SER A 10 1.39 -7.87 21.07
C SER A 10 1.16 -7.04 19.82
N ALA A 11 0.20 -7.44 18.99
CA ALA A 11 -0.20 -6.65 17.83
C ALA A 11 -1.07 -5.46 18.27
N ILE A 12 -0.83 -4.28 17.71
CA ILE A 12 -1.61 -3.08 18.03
C ILE A 12 -2.91 -3.10 17.24
N VAL A 13 -4.07 -3.07 17.90
CA VAL A 13 -5.39 -3.03 17.25
C VAL A 13 -6.06 -1.68 17.54
N PRO A 14 -6.27 -0.82 16.51
CA PRO A 14 -7.02 0.41 16.69
C PRO A 14 -8.47 0.12 17.13
N PRO A 15 -9.11 0.95 17.95
CA PRO A 15 -10.49 0.73 18.39
C PRO A 15 -11.44 0.54 17.20
N GLY A 16 -12.19 -0.57 17.22
CA GLY A 16 -13.16 -0.93 16.17
C GLY A 16 -12.54 -1.48 14.88
N ALA A 17 -11.22 -1.51 14.74
CA ALA A 17 -10.56 -2.07 13.55
C ALA A 17 -10.85 -3.56 13.38
N SER A 18 -11.02 -3.98 12.13
CA SER A 18 -11.21 -5.37 11.74
C SER A 18 -9.88 -6.13 11.64
N THR A 19 -8.74 -5.41 11.63
CA THR A 19 -7.40 -5.99 11.64
C THR A 19 -6.49 -5.25 12.62
N PRO A 20 -5.43 -5.90 13.15
CA PRO A 20 -4.32 -5.19 13.75
C PRO A 20 -3.64 -4.24 12.74
N LEU A 21 -2.83 -3.31 13.24
CA LEU A 21 -1.97 -2.46 12.42
C LEU A 21 -0.92 -3.32 11.70
N PHE A 22 -0.68 -2.98 10.43
CA PHE A 22 0.36 -3.60 9.62
C PHE A 22 1.07 -2.55 8.75
N TYR A 23 2.32 -2.82 8.39
CA TYR A 23 3.00 -2.17 7.28
C TYR A 23 2.66 -2.90 5.98
N LEU A 24 2.60 -2.17 4.87
CA LEU A 24 2.61 -2.77 3.54
C LEU A 24 4.05 -2.75 3.02
N VAL A 25 4.54 -3.88 2.52
CA VAL A 25 5.91 -4.04 2.05
C VAL A 25 5.90 -4.62 0.63
N ALA A 26 6.47 -3.87 -0.31
CA ALA A 26 6.54 -4.22 -1.71
C ALA A 26 7.73 -5.13 -2.01
N THR A 27 7.56 -6.11 -2.90
CA THR A 27 8.65 -6.91 -3.52
C THR A 27 9.44 -6.14 -4.59
N ALA A 28 9.47 -4.81 -4.52
CA ALA A 28 10.00 -3.99 -5.60
C ALA A 28 11.52 -4.18 -5.79
N PRO A 29 12.03 -4.27 -7.02
CA PRO A 29 13.46 -4.33 -7.25
C PRO A 29 14.08 -2.95 -6.95
N ASP A 30 15.07 -2.91 -6.07
CA ASP A 30 16.02 -1.81 -6.01
C ASP A 30 17.16 -2.05 -7.02
N SER A 31 18.18 -1.18 -7.06
CA SER A 31 19.34 -1.34 -7.94
C SER A 31 20.16 -2.63 -7.69
N ALA A 32 19.90 -3.34 -6.58
CA ALA A 32 20.49 -4.64 -6.25
C ALA A 32 19.55 -5.82 -6.56
N GLY A 33 18.30 -5.56 -6.95
CA GLY A 33 17.35 -6.53 -7.48
C GLY A 33 16.60 -7.39 -6.44
N VAL A 34 16.70 -7.10 -5.13
CA VAL A 34 16.16 -8.03 -4.10
C VAL A 34 15.61 -7.37 -2.83
N ASN A 35 15.37 -6.06 -2.79
CA ASN A 35 14.97 -5.41 -1.52
C ASN A 35 13.46 -5.24 -1.36
N PHE A 36 12.93 -5.78 -0.27
CA PHE A 36 11.58 -5.49 0.21
C PHE A 36 11.50 -4.04 0.72
N LEU A 37 10.64 -3.23 0.11
CA LEU A 37 10.54 -1.80 0.43
C LEU A 37 9.18 -1.48 1.06
N PRO A 38 9.14 -0.82 2.23
CA PRO A 38 7.87 -0.44 2.84
C PRO A 38 7.18 0.64 2.01
N ILE A 39 5.86 0.54 1.92
CA ILE A 39 4.99 1.59 1.41
C ILE A 39 5.05 2.78 2.36
N ARG A 40 5.25 3.95 1.76
CA ARG A 40 5.30 5.24 2.44
C ARG A 40 4.30 6.16 1.77
N LEU A 41 3.83 7.15 2.52
CA LEU A 41 3.09 8.27 1.96
C LEU A 41 4.12 9.32 1.53
N SER A 42 3.90 10.00 0.40
CA SER A 42 4.80 11.06 -0.08
C SER A 42 5.00 12.22 0.89
N GLY A 43 4.13 12.34 1.90
CA GLY A 43 4.12 13.45 2.85
C GLY A 43 3.56 14.72 2.19
N GLY A 44 2.91 15.56 2.98
CA GLY A 44 2.33 16.82 2.49
C GLY A 44 1.03 16.64 1.70
N ALA A 45 0.87 17.42 0.62
CA ALA A 45 -0.36 17.48 -0.18
C ALA A 45 -0.49 16.37 -1.24
N ASP A 46 0.54 15.54 -1.42
CA ASP A 46 0.51 14.43 -2.37
C ASP A 46 -0.01 13.16 -1.66
N PRO A 47 -1.19 12.64 -2.04
CA PRO A 47 -1.79 11.47 -1.40
C PRO A 47 -1.21 10.14 -1.91
N TYR A 48 -0.21 10.11 -2.81
CA TYR A 48 0.20 8.86 -3.45
C TYR A 48 1.21 8.03 -2.65
N SER A 49 1.14 6.71 -2.85
CA SER A 49 2.05 5.74 -2.22
C SER A 49 3.36 5.65 -2.98
N ILE A 50 4.46 5.68 -2.22
CA ILE A 50 5.82 5.68 -2.76
C ILE A 50 6.72 4.65 -2.07
N LEU A 51 7.78 4.25 -2.75
CA LEU A 51 8.75 3.25 -2.29
C LEU A 51 10.17 3.83 -2.06
N ASN A 52 10.29 5.14 -1.81
CA ASN A 52 11.59 5.79 -1.64
C ASN A 52 12.16 5.64 -0.20
N THR A 53 13.37 6.17 0.01
CA THR A 53 14.01 6.27 1.33
C THR A 53 13.80 7.67 1.90
N GLY A 54 13.42 7.78 3.19
CA GLY A 54 13.31 9.08 3.90
C GLY A 54 11.99 9.31 4.64
N GLN A 55 10.90 8.67 4.17
CA GLN A 55 9.63 8.44 4.87
C GLN A 55 9.75 7.74 6.24
N PRO A 56 8.88 7.86 7.26
CA PRO A 56 8.52 6.68 8.07
C PRO A 56 7.57 5.75 7.27
N PRO A 57 7.60 4.42 7.49
CA PRO A 57 6.64 3.50 6.87
C PRO A 57 5.20 3.85 7.27
N ALA A 58 4.29 3.81 6.29
CA ALA A 58 2.88 4.02 6.57
C ALA A 58 2.28 2.80 7.30
N LYS A 59 1.47 3.06 8.33
CA LYS A 59 0.77 2.03 9.09
C LYS A 59 -0.66 1.94 8.61
N PHE A 60 -1.12 0.74 8.29
CA PHE A 60 -2.44 0.48 7.73
C PHE A 60 -3.26 -0.44 8.62
N TYR A 61 -4.57 -0.37 8.47
CA TYR A 61 -5.54 -1.29 9.08
C TYR A 61 -6.83 -1.30 8.25
N PHE A 62 -7.66 -2.33 8.45
CA PHE A 62 -9.01 -2.36 7.92
C PHE A 62 -10.03 -1.93 8.97
N TYR A 63 -10.98 -1.11 8.56
CA TYR A 63 -12.16 -0.73 9.36
C TYR A 63 -13.38 -0.68 8.44
N GLN A 64 -14.44 -1.41 8.82
CA GLN A 64 -15.69 -1.47 8.03
C GLN A 64 -15.44 -1.80 6.54
N GLY A 65 -14.50 -2.71 6.26
CA GLY A 65 -14.16 -3.13 4.89
C GLY A 65 -13.31 -2.12 4.09
N GLN A 66 -12.87 -1.01 4.69
CA GLN A 66 -12.01 -0.03 4.03
C GLN A 66 -10.57 -0.14 4.51
N LEU A 67 -9.62 -0.02 3.59
CA LEU A 67 -8.20 0.12 3.91
C LEU A 67 -7.95 1.57 4.37
N LEU A 68 -7.48 1.73 5.60
CA LEU A 68 -7.14 3.02 6.19
C LEU A 68 -5.65 3.08 6.52
N ALA A 69 -5.06 4.27 6.44
CA ALA A 69 -3.75 4.55 7.02
C ALA A 69 -3.87 5.37 8.29
N LEU A 70 -2.99 5.11 9.25
CA LEU A 70 -2.89 5.87 10.49
C LEU A 70 -2.16 7.20 10.21
N ASP A 71 -2.86 8.32 10.39
CA ASP A 71 -2.27 9.65 10.44
C ASP A 71 -1.86 10.00 11.87
N PRO A 72 -0.69 10.62 12.12
CA PRO A 72 -0.42 11.27 13.40
C PRO A 72 -1.49 12.31 13.80
N ASN A 73 -2.22 12.89 12.86
CA ASN A 73 -3.35 13.78 13.10
C ASN A 73 -4.70 13.02 12.98
N PRO A 74 -5.38 12.71 14.09
CA PRO A 74 -6.57 11.85 14.10
C PRO A 74 -7.83 12.48 13.48
N GLN A 75 -7.78 13.73 13.00
CA GLN A 75 -8.96 14.40 12.44
C GLN A 75 -9.42 13.86 11.08
N PHE A 76 -8.56 13.15 10.34
CA PHE A 76 -8.91 12.63 9.02
C PHE A 76 -8.70 11.12 8.95
N HIS A 77 -9.75 10.40 8.52
CA HIS A 77 -9.61 9.00 8.12
C HIS A 77 -8.93 8.99 6.74
N ASN A 78 -7.64 8.66 6.72
CA ASN A 78 -6.87 8.54 5.50
C ASN A 78 -7.23 7.22 4.81
N ARG A 79 -8.06 7.30 3.77
CA ARG A 79 -8.60 6.14 3.04
C ARG A 79 -7.70 5.77 1.88
N GLY A 80 -7.34 4.49 1.79
CA GLY A 80 -6.68 3.92 0.63
C GLY A 80 -7.58 4.03 -0.60
N PHE A 81 -6.98 4.35 -1.75
CA PHE A 81 -7.70 4.46 -3.01
C PHE A 81 -6.78 4.16 -4.20
N VAL A 82 -7.40 3.78 -5.32
CA VAL A 82 -6.76 3.72 -6.64
C VAL A 82 -7.32 4.85 -7.50
N ASN A 83 -6.43 5.74 -7.95
CA ASN A 83 -6.76 6.92 -8.74
C ASN A 83 -6.77 6.60 -10.24
N THR A 84 -7.79 5.87 -10.71
CA THR A 84 -7.97 5.68 -12.16
C THR A 84 -8.47 6.98 -12.80
N LYS A 85 -8.14 7.25 -14.07
CA LYS A 85 -8.45 8.53 -14.74
C LYS A 85 -9.52 8.35 -15.81
N LEU A 86 -10.22 9.42 -16.16
CA LEU A 86 -11.13 9.39 -17.31
C LEU A 86 -10.33 9.47 -18.62
N ALA A 87 -10.49 8.50 -19.50
CA ALA A 87 -9.91 8.48 -20.84
C ALA A 87 -10.97 8.02 -21.85
N GLY A 88 -11.18 8.80 -22.92
CA GLY A 88 -12.16 8.44 -23.96
C GLY A 88 -13.60 8.29 -23.44
N GLY A 89 -13.97 8.98 -22.36
CA GLY A 89 -15.32 8.92 -21.78
C GLY A 89 -15.57 7.77 -20.80
N THR A 90 -14.57 6.91 -20.55
CA THR A 90 -14.65 5.82 -19.55
C THR A 90 -13.48 5.87 -18.58
N CYS A 91 -13.64 5.29 -17.38
CA CYS A 91 -12.54 5.22 -16.42
C CYS A 91 -11.50 4.19 -16.89
N THR A 92 -10.21 4.53 -16.78
CA THR A 92 -9.12 3.64 -17.11
C THR A 92 -9.11 2.40 -16.23
N THR A 93 -8.56 1.31 -16.75
CA THR A 93 -8.36 0.04 -16.04
C THR A 93 -7.10 0.03 -15.17
N TYR A 94 -6.47 1.18 -14.98
CA TYR A 94 -5.27 1.37 -14.19
C TYR A 94 -5.30 2.71 -13.46
N GLY A 95 -4.57 2.82 -12.36
CA GLY A 95 -4.50 4.04 -11.56
C GLY A 95 -3.41 4.01 -10.49
N GLU A 96 -3.07 5.18 -9.98
CA GLU A 96 -2.08 5.34 -8.91
C GLU A 96 -2.67 4.91 -7.56
N PHE A 97 -1.97 4.07 -6.82
CA PHE A 97 -2.35 3.71 -5.46
C PHE A 97 -1.91 4.82 -4.50
N GLY A 98 -2.82 5.23 -3.62
CA GLY A 98 -2.58 6.29 -2.65
C GLY A 98 -3.48 6.19 -1.44
N VAL A 99 -3.33 7.15 -0.53
CA VAL A 99 -4.15 7.34 0.64
C VAL A 99 -4.51 8.82 0.75
N ILE A 100 -5.79 9.14 0.93
CA ILE A 100 -6.28 10.51 0.99
C ILE A 100 -7.16 10.75 2.22
N GLY A 101 -6.96 11.87 2.89
CA GLY A 101 -7.90 12.41 3.88
C GLY A 101 -9.05 13.11 3.17
N GLY A 102 -10.28 12.61 3.34
CA GLY A 102 -11.47 13.17 2.69
C GLY A 102 -11.81 12.53 1.34
N THR A 103 -12.27 13.33 0.37
CA THR A 103 -12.75 12.87 -0.96
C THR A 103 -11.89 13.42 -2.08
N ASN A 104 -11.63 12.60 -3.09
CA ASN A 104 -10.98 13.00 -4.34
C ASN A 104 -12.05 13.57 -5.29
N THR A 105 -11.72 14.62 -6.02
CA THR A 105 -12.60 15.22 -7.05
C THR A 105 -12.72 14.35 -8.30
N ASN A 106 -11.83 13.37 -8.46
CA ASN A 106 -11.85 12.40 -9.54
C ASN A 106 -12.93 11.35 -9.33
N LYS A 107 -13.95 11.39 -10.19
CA LYS A 107 -15.08 10.43 -10.20
C LYS A 107 -14.67 8.99 -10.51
N CYS A 108 -13.49 8.78 -11.10
CA CYS A 108 -12.93 7.47 -11.39
C CYS A 108 -12.07 6.90 -10.25
N ALA A 109 -11.85 7.66 -9.17
CA ALA A 109 -11.15 7.14 -8.00
C ALA A 109 -11.98 6.08 -7.28
N SER A 110 -11.33 4.98 -6.89
CA SER A 110 -11.98 3.83 -6.25
C SER A 110 -11.42 3.59 -4.85
N TYR A 111 -12.29 3.51 -3.86
CA TYR A 111 -11.94 3.48 -2.42
C TYR A 111 -12.24 2.15 -1.71
N GLY A 112 -13.15 1.33 -2.26
CA GLY A 112 -13.93 0.36 -1.48
C GLY A 112 -13.71 -1.11 -1.82
N THR A 113 -12.51 -1.50 -2.25
CA THR A 113 -12.31 -2.80 -2.91
C THR A 113 -10.96 -3.44 -2.61
N PHE A 114 -10.28 -2.92 -1.60
CA PHE A 114 -9.09 -3.54 -1.04
C PHE A 114 -9.49 -4.75 -0.19
N GLY A 115 -8.68 -5.79 -0.25
CA GLY A 115 -8.82 -6.97 0.59
C GLY A 115 -7.45 -7.53 0.96
N LEU A 116 -7.46 -8.51 1.85
CA LEU A 116 -6.29 -9.30 2.19
C LEU A 116 -6.50 -10.72 1.69
N SER A 117 -5.56 -11.22 0.88
CA SER A 117 -5.50 -12.61 0.48
C SER A 117 -4.38 -13.30 1.25
N SER A 118 -4.68 -14.42 1.90
CA SER A 118 -3.64 -15.25 2.51
C SER A 118 -2.68 -15.75 1.43
N ASN A 119 -1.39 -15.77 1.74
CA ASN A 119 -0.42 -16.39 0.84
C ASN A 119 -0.53 -17.91 1.00
N GLN A 120 -1.14 -18.58 0.01
CA GLN A 120 -1.38 -20.03 0.07
C GLN A 120 -0.08 -20.84 0.00
N GLU A 121 0.99 -20.28 -0.56
CA GLU A 121 2.27 -20.98 -0.74
C GLU A 121 3.16 -20.92 0.51
N ASN A 122 2.95 -19.94 1.38
CA ASN A 122 3.71 -19.82 2.63
C ASN A 122 2.87 -19.15 3.71
N SER A 123 2.36 -19.95 4.65
CA SER A 123 1.55 -19.51 5.79
C SER A 123 2.34 -18.69 6.82
N GLN A 124 3.67 -18.61 6.69
CA GLN A 124 4.54 -17.79 7.54
C GLN A 124 4.69 -16.36 6.99
N LEU A 125 4.46 -16.14 5.70
CA LEU A 125 4.42 -14.81 5.12
C LEU A 125 3.07 -14.15 5.43
N GLY A 126 3.08 -12.83 5.58
CA GLY A 126 1.85 -12.08 5.79
C GLY A 126 0.87 -12.18 4.62
N ALA A 127 -0.33 -11.65 4.79
CA ALA A 127 -1.32 -11.56 3.73
C ALA A 127 -0.85 -10.59 2.63
N LYS A 128 -1.29 -10.82 1.40
CA LYS A 128 -1.11 -9.91 0.27
C LYS A 128 -2.27 -8.93 0.22
N LEU A 129 -1.98 -7.65 0.04
CA LEU A 129 -3.01 -6.68 -0.34
C LEU A 129 -3.46 -6.97 -1.76
N VAL A 130 -4.77 -7.06 -1.95
CA VAL A 130 -5.41 -7.21 -3.25
C VAL A 130 -6.39 -6.07 -3.49
N PHE A 131 -6.66 -5.76 -4.75
CA PHE A 131 -7.65 -4.76 -5.15
C PHE A 131 -8.52 -5.35 -6.26
N HIS A 132 -9.85 -5.32 -6.10
CA HIS A 132 -10.83 -5.90 -7.05
C HIS A 132 -10.65 -7.40 -7.36
N TRP A 133 -9.77 -8.12 -6.67
CA TRP A 133 -9.45 -9.54 -6.92
C TRP A 133 -9.10 -9.87 -8.37
N THR A 134 -8.74 -8.85 -9.16
CA THR A 134 -8.39 -8.91 -10.57
C THR A 134 -7.15 -8.04 -10.76
N GLY A 135 -6.29 -8.31 -11.73
CA GLY A 135 -5.09 -7.49 -11.95
C GLY A 135 -4.02 -7.61 -10.86
N GLY A 136 -3.19 -6.58 -10.75
CA GLY A 136 -2.05 -6.57 -9.82
C GLY A 136 -1.46 -5.19 -9.56
N PHE A 137 -0.58 -5.13 -8.56
CA PHE A 137 0.19 -3.94 -8.27
C PHE A 137 1.48 -3.91 -9.08
N TYR A 138 1.86 -2.70 -9.46
CA TYR A 138 3.02 -2.42 -10.28
C TYR A 138 3.76 -1.26 -9.69
N VAL A 139 5.08 -1.31 -9.82
CA VAL A 139 5.93 -0.17 -9.56
C VAL A 139 6.25 0.50 -10.89
N CYS A 140 5.93 1.78 -11.01
CA CYS A 140 6.12 2.55 -12.24
C CYS A 140 6.97 3.79 -11.97
N GLY A 141 7.93 4.06 -12.84
CA GLY A 141 8.91 5.14 -12.69
C GLY A 141 10.31 4.68 -13.10
N ALA A 142 11.22 5.62 -13.34
CA ALA A 142 12.57 5.30 -13.80
C ALA A 142 13.28 4.34 -12.82
N THR A 143 14.12 3.47 -13.37
CA THR A 143 14.81 2.32 -12.78
C THR A 143 15.74 2.59 -11.60
N LYS A 144 15.67 3.74 -10.94
CA LYS A 144 16.49 4.08 -9.78
C LYS A 144 15.66 4.90 -8.81
N ILE A 145 15.63 4.46 -7.56
CA ILE A 145 15.24 5.27 -6.40
C ILE A 145 16.26 6.43 -6.33
N GLU A 146 16.05 7.47 -7.12
CA GLU A 146 16.76 8.75 -6.99
C GLU A 146 16.04 9.56 -5.91
N SER A 147 16.77 10.23 -5.01
CA SER A 147 16.21 10.97 -3.86
C SER A 147 15.05 11.92 -4.20
N ASP A 148 14.95 12.36 -5.46
CA ASP A 148 13.96 13.34 -5.94
C ASP A 148 12.93 12.76 -6.94
N LYS A 149 13.03 11.48 -7.31
CA LYS A 149 12.06 10.81 -8.21
C LYS A 149 11.35 9.70 -7.46
N HIS A 150 10.10 9.96 -7.12
CA HIS A 150 9.27 8.99 -6.41
C HIS A 150 8.94 7.81 -7.29
N THR A 151 9.42 6.63 -6.91
CA THR A 151 8.91 5.36 -7.43
C THR A 151 7.49 5.15 -6.89
N ARG A 152 6.50 5.24 -7.79
CA ARG A 152 5.07 5.21 -7.44
C ARG A 152 4.47 3.83 -7.64
N VAL A 153 3.50 3.51 -6.81
CA VAL A 153 2.73 2.27 -6.92
C VAL A 153 1.48 2.50 -7.73
N TYR A 154 1.25 1.63 -8.70
CA TYR A 154 0.07 1.61 -9.55
C TYR A 154 -0.67 0.29 -9.38
N TYR A 155 -1.98 0.33 -9.52
CA TYR A 155 -2.76 -0.85 -9.80
C TYR A 155 -3.08 -0.89 -11.29
N LYS A 156 -3.02 -2.07 -11.89
CA LYS A 156 -3.42 -2.31 -13.28
C LYS A 156 -4.23 -3.59 -13.38
N VAL A 157 -5.34 -3.56 -14.11
CA VAL A 157 -6.10 -4.76 -14.47
C VAL A 157 -5.28 -5.63 -15.43
N ASN A 158 -4.68 -5.03 -16.47
CA ASN A 158 -3.80 -5.73 -17.40
C ASN A 158 -2.38 -5.17 -17.35
N ALA A 159 -1.37 -6.03 -17.51
CA ALA A 159 0.05 -5.63 -17.46
C ALA A 159 0.42 -4.59 -18.54
N ALA A 160 -0.22 -4.68 -19.71
CA ALA A 160 -0.01 -3.78 -20.85
C ALA A 160 -0.72 -2.42 -20.69
N ASP A 161 -1.61 -2.29 -19.70
CA ASP A 161 -2.28 -1.01 -19.43
C ASP A 161 -1.25 0.03 -18.95
N GLY A 162 -1.56 1.31 -19.16
CA GLY A 162 -0.67 2.39 -18.78
C GLY A 162 -0.41 2.47 -17.26
N PRO A 163 0.55 3.31 -16.83
CA PRO A 163 1.66 3.84 -17.63
C PRO A 163 2.65 2.72 -18.05
N GLY A 164 3.45 2.94 -19.09
CA GLY A 164 4.50 1.99 -19.49
C GLY A 164 5.70 1.97 -18.53
N GLY A 165 6.61 1.01 -18.70
CA GLY A 165 7.86 0.95 -17.92
C GLY A 165 7.65 0.57 -16.45
N CYS A 166 6.74 -0.37 -16.20
CA CYS A 166 6.45 -0.83 -14.85
C CYS A 166 6.84 -2.29 -14.65
N SER A 167 7.24 -2.62 -13.42
CA SER A 167 7.50 -3.99 -12.99
C SER A 167 6.39 -4.45 -12.02
N PRO A 168 5.92 -5.70 -12.11
CA PRO A 168 4.95 -6.22 -11.15
C PRO A 168 5.56 -6.28 -9.75
N ILE A 169 4.74 -5.99 -8.74
CA ILE A 169 5.11 -6.09 -7.32
C ILE A 169 3.97 -6.74 -6.53
N GLU A 170 4.32 -7.35 -5.41
CA GLU A 170 3.38 -7.80 -4.41
C GLU A 170 3.50 -6.94 -3.15
N LEU A 171 2.37 -6.64 -2.51
CA LEU A 171 2.31 -5.84 -1.29
C LEU A 171 1.94 -6.73 -0.12
N TYR A 172 2.91 -7.09 0.71
CA TYR A 172 2.73 -7.97 1.87
C TYR A 172 2.46 -7.19 3.15
N THR A 173 1.61 -7.73 4.02
CA THR A 173 1.39 -7.20 5.36
C THR A 173 2.50 -7.64 6.31
N VAL A 174 3.12 -6.71 7.03
CA VAL A 174 4.02 -7.02 8.14
C VAL A 174 3.41 -6.45 9.42
N PRO A 175 3.15 -7.26 10.47
CA PRO A 175 2.50 -6.78 11.69
C PRO A 175 3.26 -5.63 12.37
N VAL A 176 2.52 -4.64 12.89
CA VAL A 176 3.05 -3.65 13.82
C VAL A 176 2.90 -4.18 15.24
N ILE A 177 4.01 -4.31 15.95
CA ILE A 177 4.08 -4.87 17.30
C ILE A 177 4.51 -3.81 18.33
N GLN A 178 4.06 -3.98 19.58
CA GLN A 178 4.58 -3.29 20.77
C GLN A 178 4.95 -4.30 21.86
#